data_AF-T1BKN0-F1
#
_entry.id   AF-T1BKN0-F1
#
_cell.length_a   1.000
_cell.length_b   1.000
_cell.length_c   1.000
_cell.angle_alpha   90.00
_cell.angle_beta   90.00
_cell.angle_gamma   90.00
#
_symmetry.space_group_name_H-M   'P 1'
#
loop_
_entity.id
_entity.type
_entity.pdbx_description
1 polymer ?
#
loop_
_entity_poly.entity_id
_entity_poly.type
_entity_poly.pdbx_seq_one_letter_code
_entity_poly.pdbx_strand_id
1 'polypeptide(L)' 'MGYVMYEDGGEIRFGTVLAESDSTMQVEAPHGKRSKIKSAGVLLRFTQPEPKVLMQEAEVL' A
#
# COMPACT_ATOMS: atom_id res chain seq x y z
N MET A 1 -7.23 -2.44 10.15
CA MET A 1 -6.35 -2.82 9.01
C MET A 1 -6.15 -1.57 8.17
N GLY A 2 -4.90 -1.16 8.01
CA GLY A 2 -4.52 0.10 7.37
C GLY A 2 -4.03 -0.08 5.94
N TYR A 3 -3.38 0.96 5.43
CA TYR A 3 -2.84 1.06 4.10
C TYR A 3 -1.33 1.24 4.15
N VAL A 4 -0.68 0.90 3.05
CA VAL A 4 0.77 1.05 2.89
C VAL A 4 1.11 1.72 1.58
N MET A 5 2.13 2.56 1.62
CA MET A 5 2.93 2.97 0.46
C MET A 5 4.22 2.14 0.49
N TYR A 6 4.58 1.53 -0.63
CA TYR A 6 5.76 0.67 -0.73
C TYR A 6 6.42 0.82 -2.10
N GLU A 7 7.72 0.49 -2.17
CA GLU A 7 8.44 0.41 -3.44
C GLU A 7 8.40 -1.02 -3.97
N ASP A 8 8.07 -1.19 -5.25
CA ASP A 8 8.14 -2.46 -5.96
C ASP A 8 8.76 -2.24 -7.34
N GLY A 9 9.99 -2.75 -7.53
CA GLY A 9 10.71 -2.65 -8.80
C GLY A 9 11.02 -1.21 -9.24
N GLY A 10 11.25 -0.29 -8.30
CA GLY A 10 11.47 1.12 -8.57
C GLY A 10 10.20 1.95 -8.75
N GLU A 11 9.01 1.34 -8.65
CA GLU A 11 7.74 2.05 -8.68
C GLU A 11 7.14 2.18 -7.29
N ILE A 12 6.59 3.36 -6.99
CA ILE A 12 5.82 3.59 -5.77
C ILE A 12 4.41 3.04 -5.95
N ARG A 13 4.01 2.17 -5.02
CA ARG A 13 2.72 1.50 -5.01
C ARG A 13 1.99 1.77 -3.71
N PHE A 14 0.67 1.63 -3.77
CA PHE A 14 -0.21 1.71 -2.61
C PHE A 14 -1.03 0.43 -2.51
N GLY A 15 -1.42 0.06 -1.29
CA GLY A 15 -2.30 -1.08 -1.09
C GLY A 15 -2.92 -1.14 0.29
N THR A 16 -4.00 -1.89 0.38
CA THR A 16 -4.68 -2.23 1.64
C THR A 16 -4.03 -3.45 2.26
N VAL A 17 -3.69 -3.37 3.54
CA VAL A 17 -3.09 -4.50 4.27
C VAL A 17 -4.17 -5.52 4.60
N LEU A 18 -4.05 -6.72 4.04
CA LEU A 18 -4.92 -7.86 4.31
C LEU A 18 -4.40 -8.71 5.48
N ALA A 19 -3.08 -8.90 5.54
CA ALA A 19 -2.41 -9.63 6.60
C ALA A 19 -0.96 -9.16 6.75
N GLU A 20 -0.42 -9.29 7.95
CA GLU A 20 0.97 -8.98 8.26
C GLU A 20 1.63 -10.16 8.98
N SER A 21 2.91 -10.38 8.68
CA SER A 21 3.78 -11.35 9.33
C SER A 21 5.13 -10.67 9.57
N ASP A 22 6.03 -11.34 10.30
CA ASP A 22 7.29 -10.73 10.78
C ASP A 22 8.12 -10.04 9.70
N SER A 23 8.18 -10.59 8.48
CA SER A 23 9.00 -10.04 7.38
C SER A 23 8.23 -9.73 6.10
N THR A 24 6.92 -10.05 6.04
CA THR A 24 6.11 -9.87 4.83
C THR A 24 4.71 -9.40 5.13
N MET A 25 4.07 -8.79 4.14
CA MET A 25 2.67 -8.36 4.21
C MET A 25 1.91 -8.85 2.99
N GLN A 26 0.66 -9.27 3.18
CA GLN A 26 -0.30 -9.42 2.09
C GLN A 26 -1.02 -8.09 1.88
N VAL A 27 -0.93 -7.57 0.67
CA VAL A 27 -1.53 -6.31 0.27
C VAL A 27 -2.45 -6.49 -0.93
N GLU A 28 -3.54 -5.73 -0.97
CA GLU A 28 -4.42 -5.61 -2.12
C GLU A 28 -4.21 -4.24 -2.78
N ALA A 29 -3.84 -4.24 -4.05
CA ALA A 29 -3.70 -3.03 -4.86
C ALA A 29 -5.07 -2.41 -5.16
N PRO A 30 -5.16 -1.11 -5.50
CA PRO A 30 -6.43 -0.43 -5.80
C PRO A 30 -7.26 -1.09 -6.91
N HIS A 31 -6.61 -1.81 -7.83
CA HIS A 31 -7.26 -2.56 -8.92
C HIS A 31 -7.59 -4.03 -8.55
N GLY A 32 -7.56 -4.38 -7.27
CA GLY A 32 -7.96 -5.68 -6.73
C GLY A 32 -6.91 -6.79 -6.80
N LYS A 33 -5.71 -6.54 -7.36
CA LYS A 33 -4.63 -7.54 -7.36
C LYS A 33 -4.04 -7.69 -5.97
N ARG A 34 -3.93 -8.94 -5.51
CA ARG A 34 -3.28 -9.27 -4.23
C ARG A 34 -1.84 -9.68 -4.47
N SER A 35 -0.94 -9.15 -3.64
CA SER A 35 0.49 -9.41 -3.71
C SER A 35 1.05 -9.61 -2.30
N LYS A 36 2.14 -10.36 -2.20
CA LYS A 36 2.95 -10.41 -0.98
C LYS A 36 4.17 -9.52 -1.17
N ILE A 37 4.39 -8.59 -0.25
CA ILE A 37 5.53 -7.68 -0.25
C ILE A 37 6.43 -7.93 0.97
N LYS A 38 7.69 -7.52 0.89
CA LYS A 38 8.58 -7.50 2.06
C LYS A 38 8.25 -6.30 2.93
N SER A 39 8.16 -6.48 4.25
CA SER A 39 7.90 -5.37 5.18
C SER A 39 8.96 -4.28 5.09
N ALA A 40 10.21 -4.65 4.77
CA ALA A 40 11.32 -3.71 4.56
C ALA A 40 11.16 -2.78 3.34
N GLY A 41 10.28 -3.12 2.38
CA GLY A 41 9.96 -2.26 1.23
C GLY A 41 8.82 -1.26 1.51
N VAL A 42 8.24 -1.28 2.71
CA VAL A 42 7.18 -0.35 3.09
C VAL A 42 7.81 0.99 3.47
N LEU A 43 7.39 2.03 2.78
CA LEU A 43 7.86 3.39 2.97
C LEU A 43 7.00 4.14 3.98
N LEU A 44 5.67 3.92 3.96
CA LEU A 44 4.72 4.56 4.86
C LEU A 44 3.57 3.62 5.21
N ARG A 45 3.12 3.67 6.47
CA ARG A 45 1.90 3.03 6.96
C ARG A 45 0.92 4.11 7.39
N PHE A 46 -0.33 3.99 6.99
CA PHE A 46 -1.36 4.98 7.29
C PHE A 46 -2.72 4.30 7.45
N THR A 47 -3.67 4.99 8.08
CA THR A 47 -5.03 4.46 8.32
C THR A 47 -6.10 5.28 7.63
N GLN A 48 -5.80 6.54 7.26
CA GLN A 48 -6.67 7.46 6.54
C GLN A 48 -5.81 8.49 5.78
N PRO A 49 -6.34 9.09 4.70
CA PRO A 49 -7.59 8.72 4.01
C PRO A 49 -7.44 7.38 3.27
N GLU A 50 -8.55 6.82 2.76
CA GLU A 50 -8.46 5.59 1.95
C GLU A 50 -7.59 5.83 0.70
N PRO A 51 -6.85 4.83 0.17
CA PRO A 51 -5.94 5.02 -0.96
C PRO A 51 -6.60 5.64 -2.18
N LYS A 52 -7.88 5.33 -2.42
CA LYS A 52 -8.65 5.91 -3.52
C LYS A 52 -8.87 7.42 -3.34
N VAL A 53 -9.14 7.85 -2.10
CA VAL A 53 -9.28 9.28 -1.75
C VAL A 53 -7.92 9.97 -1.83
N LEU A 54 -6.86 9.34 -1.29
CA LEU A 54 -5.49 9.88 -1.36
C LEU A 54 -5.01 10.06 -2.81
N MET A 55 -5.30 9.10 -3.69
CA MET A 55 -4.96 9.19 -5.12
C MET A 55 -5.74 10.31 -5.83
N GLN A 56 -7.03 10.49 -5.51
CA GLN A 56 -7.82 11.59 -6.06
C GLN A 56 -7.33 12.95 -5.57
N GLU A 57 -6.94 13.08 -4.31
CA GLU A 57 -6.37 14.33 -3.77
C GLU A 57 -4.98 14.64 -4.34
N ALA A 58 -4.16 13.62 -4.58
CA ALA A 58 -2.82 13.79 -5.14
C ALA A 58 -2.81 14.23 -6.62
N GLU A 59 -3.85 13.90 -7.40
CA GLU A 59 -4.00 14.37 -8.79
C GLU A 59 -4.42 15.84 -8.91
N VAL A 60 -4.85 16.49 -7.81
CA VAL A 60 -5.42 17.84 -7.82
C VAL A 60 -4.38 18.93 -7.50
N LEU A 61 -3.13 18.57 -7.17
CA LEU A 61 -2.01 19.49 -6.91
C LEU A 61 -0.95 19.42 -8.01
#